data_AF-A0A4P6JMR3-F1
#
_entry.id   AF-A0A4P6JMR3-F1
#
_cell.length_a   1.000
_cell.length_b   1.000
_cell.length_c   1.000
_cell.angle_alpha   90.00
_cell.angle_beta   90.00
_cell.angle_gamma   90.00
#
_symmetry.space_group_name_H-M   'P 1'
#
loop_
_entity.id
_entity.type
_entity.pdbx_description
1 polymer ?
#
loop_
_entity_poly.entity_id
_entity_poly.type
_entity_poly.pdbx_seq_one_letter_code
_entity_poly.pdbx_strand_id
1 'polypeptide(L)'
;MMELDISQQDTLPLPLLDSLRAYMERHHLTWVAVARLSGVRVITVWRMWSDLPVSTADAMRVRVAVQCFTGYAYLGPLLTYELL
;
A
#
# COMPACT_ATOMS: atom_id res chain seq x y z
N MET A 1 2.46 -28.42 -32.54
CA MET A 1 2.49 -27.61 -31.30
C MET A 1 2.15 -26.20 -31.74
N MET A 2 0.99 -25.68 -31.34
CA MET A 2 0.50 -24.38 -31.81
C MET A 2 1.19 -23.32 -30.95
N GLU A 3 2.07 -22.50 -31.54
CA GLU A 3 2.68 -21.36 -30.85
C GLU A 3 1.57 -20.35 -30.53
N LEU A 4 1.25 -20.20 -29.24
CA LEU A 4 0.39 -19.13 -28.77
C LEU A 4 1.16 -17.82 -28.88
N ASP A 5 0.60 -16.88 -29.65
CA ASP A 5 1.11 -15.52 -29.79
C ASP A 5 1.16 -14.85 -28.40
N ILE A 6 2.34 -14.34 -28.02
CA ILE A 6 2.59 -13.69 -26.73
C ILE A 6 1.64 -12.51 -26.51
N SER A 7 1.21 -11.83 -27.59
CA SER A 7 0.27 -10.71 -27.52
C SER A 7 -1.15 -11.10 -27.10
N GLN A 8 -1.49 -12.39 -27.16
CA GLN A 8 -2.79 -12.94 -26.78
C GLN A 8 -2.80 -13.50 -25.35
N GLN A 9 -1.69 -13.41 -24.61
CA GLN A 9 -1.64 -13.82 -23.22
C GLN A 9 -2.23 -12.72 -22.33
N ASP A 10 -3.17 -13.10 -21.45
CA ASP A 10 -3.66 -12.20 -20.41
C ASP A 10 -2.49 -11.76 -19.54
N THR A 11 -2.15 -10.47 -19.60
CA THR A 11 -1.12 -9.87 -18.75
C THR A 11 -1.77 -9.28 -17.52
N LEU A 12 -1.15 -9.51 -16.36
CA LEU A 12 -1.50 -8.74 -15.17
C LEU A 12 -1.01 -7.29 -15.35
N PRO A 13 -1.78 -6.29 -14.93
CA PRO A 13 -1.33 -4.91 -14.96
C PRO A 13 -0.03 -4.77 -14.16
N LEU A 14 0.92 -3.99 -14.68
CA LEU A 14 2.18 -3.71 -14.01
C LEU A 14 1.90 -3.12 -12.61
N PRO A 15 2.69 -3.50 -11.59
CA PRO A 15 2.54 -2.93 -10.26
C PRO A 15 2.77 -1.42 -10.32
N LEU A 16 1.73 -0.66 -9.95
CA LEU A 16 1.80 0.79 -9.90
C LEU A 16 2.57 1.22 -8.64
N LEU A 17 3.64 1.99 -8.85
CA LEU A 17 4.42 2.61 -7.78
C LEU A 17 3.74 3.90 -7.30
N ASP A 18 2.53 3.76 -6.79
CA ASP A 18 1.73 4.90 -6.37
C ASP A 18 2.15 5.44 -4.99
N SER A 19 1.85 6.72 -4.73
CA SER A 19 1.84 7.22 -3.36
C SER A 19 0.78 6.49 -2.53
N LEU A 20 0.96 6.44 -1.22
CA LEU A 20 -0.02 5.80 -0.34
C LEU A 20 -1.39 6.49 -0.47
N ARG A 21 -1.39 7.82 -0.69
CA ARG A 21 -2.60 8.61 -0.97
C ARG A 21 -3.38 8.04 -2.16
N ALA A 22 -2.75 7.98 -3.32
CA ALA A 22 -3.40 7.52 -4.55
C ALA A 22 -3.87 6.07 -4.42
N TYR A 23 -3.07 5.22 -3.74
CA TYR A 23 -3.47 3.85 -3.45
C TYR A 23 -4.73 3.77 -2.59
N MET A 24 -4.78 4.52 -1.48
CA MET A 24 -5.95 4.52 -0.59
C MET A 24 -7.19 5.08 -1.28
N GLU A 25 -7.05 6.13 -2.08
CA GLU A 25 -8.16 6.73 -2.83
C GLU A 25 -8.76 5.76 -3.86
N ARG A 26 -7.91 5.09 -4.66
CA ARG A 26 -8.34 4.08 -5.64
C ARG A 26 -9.09 2.91 -5.00
N HIS A 27 -8.67 2.49 -3.81
CA HIS A 27 -9.30 1.38 -3.08
C HIS A 27 -10.35 1.85 -2.06
N HIS A 28 -10.73 3.13 -2.06
CA HIS A 28 -11.71 3.74 -1.16
C HIS A 28 -11.43 3.44 0.34
N LEU A 29 -10.16 3.38 0.72
CA LEU A 29 -9.74 3.13 2.09
C LEU A 29 -9.77 4.41 2.92
N THR A 30 -10.27 4.32 4.15
CA THR A 30 -10.24 5.43 5.11
C THR A 30 -9.07 5.29 6.07
N TRP A 31 -8.52 6.42 6.55
CA TRP A 31 -7.43 6.40 7.55
C TRP A 31 -7.82 5.63 8.81
N VAL A 32 -9.08 5.76 9.25
CA VAL A 32 -9.61 5.11 10.45
C VAL A 32 -9.65 3.59 10.29
N ALA A 33 -10.11 3.08 9.14
CA ALA A 33 -10.15 1.65 8.87
C ALA A 33 -8.73 1.03 8.85
N VAL A 34 -7.80 1.69 8.14
CA VAL A 34 -6.40 1.26 8.06
C VAL A 34 -5.74 1.28 9.44
N ALA A 35 -5.94 2.34 10.22
CA ALA A 35 -5.40 2.45 11.58
C ALA A 35 -5.94 1.35 12.49
N ARG A 36 -7.25 1.08 12.42
CA ARG A 36 -7.89 0.04 13.23
C ARG A 36 -7.34 -1.35 12.93
N LEU A 37 -7.15 -1.69 11.65
CA LEU A 37 -6.65 -3.02 11.25
C LEU A 37 -5.14 -3.17 11.52
N SER A 38 -4.34 -2.13 11.28
CA SER A 38 -2.90 -2.16 11.50
C SER A 38 -2.49 -2.03 12.97
N GLY A 39 -3.39 -1.59 13.85
CA GLY A 39 -3.09 -1.31 15.25
C GLY A 39 -2.23 -0.05 15.46
N VAL A 40 -2.05 0.79 14.44
CA VAL A 40 -1.35 2.08 14.57
C VAL A 40 -2.34 3.19 14.87
N ARG A 41 -1.84 4.35 15.31
CA ARG A 41 -2.69 5.52 15.57
C ARG A 41 -3.17 6.12 14.24
N VAL A 42 -4.39 6.68 14.21
CA VAL A 42 -4.95 7.34 13.01
C VAL A 42 -4.01 8.44 12.48
N ILE A 43 -3.39 9.21 13.38
CA ILE A 43 -2.42 10.24 13.00
C ILE A 43 -1.19 9.67 12.28
N THR A 44 -0.78 8.44 12.58
CA THR A 44 0.33 7.76 11.91
C THR A 44 -0.03 7.43 10.47
N VAL A 45 -1.26 6.96 10.21
CA VAL A 45 -1.75 6.74 8.84
C VAL A 45 -1.89 8.05 8.07
N TRP A 46 -2.42 9.09 8.73
CA TRP A 46 -2.52 10.43 8.14
C TRP A 46 -1.15 11.01 7.74
N ARG A 47 -0.12 10.81 8.58
CA ARG A 47 1.26 11.21 8.27
C ARG A 47 1.75 10.53 7.00
N MET A 48 1.58 9.21 6.88
CA MET A 48 1.97 8.47 5.67
C MET A 48 1.21 8.97 4.44
N TRP A 49 -0.10 9.24 4.56
CA TRP A 49 -0.94 9.80 3.48
C TRP A 49 -0.49 11.22 3.06
N SER A 50 0.15 11.95 3.98
CA SER A 50 0.66 13.30 3.78
C SER A 50 2.17 13.33 3.45
N ASP A 51 2.77 12.20 3.10
CA ASP A 51 4.20 12.05 2.81
C ASP A 51 5.11 12.57 3.95
N LEU A 52 4.70 12.31 5.19
CA LEU A 52 5.50 12.61 6.39
C LEU A 52 6.12 11.32 6.96
N PRO A 53 7.36 11.41 7.47
CA PRO A 53 8.07 10.22 7.92
C PRO A 53 7.44 9.61 9.20
N VAL A 54 7.53 8.29 9.29
CA VAL A 54 6.98 7.43 10.37
C VAL A 54 7.98 6.33 10.74
N SER A 55 7.76 5.61 11.83
CA SER A 55 8.63 4.48 12.16
C SER A 55 8.54 3.37 11.10
N THR A 56 9.66 2.70 10.81
CA THR A 56 9.67 1.54 9.89
C THR A 56 8.69 0.45 10.34
N ALA A 57 8.58 0.21 11.65
CA ALA A 57 7.64 -0.76 12.21
C ALA A 57 6.17 -0.41 11.91
N ASP A 58 5.78 0.85 12.09
CA ASP A 58 4.41 1.29 11.78
C ASP A 58 4.11 1.23 10.28
N ALA A 59 5.08 1.60 9.44
CA ALA A 59 4.95 1.49 7.98
C ALA A 59 4.69 0.05 7.54
N MET A 60 5.41 -0.92 8.11
CA MET A 60 5.19 -2.34 7.80
C MET A 60 3.81 -2.83 8.25
N ARG A 61 3.33 -2.42 9.43
CA ARG A 61 1.97 -2.76 9.88
C ARG A 61 0.89 -2.19 8.96
N VAL A 62 1.07 -0.96 8.49
CA VAL A 62 0.15 -0.35 7.53
C VAL A 62 0.18 -1.07 6.18
N ARG A 63 1.35 -1.47 5.67
CA ARG A 63 1.46 -2.27 4.43
C ARG A 63 0.66 -3.57 4.51
N VAL A 64 0.80 -4.30 5.61
CA VAL A 64 0.05 -5.54 5.83
C VAL A 64 -1.46 -5.25 5.88
N ALA A 65 -1.87 -4.22 6.63
CA ALA A 65 -3.28 -3.88 6.76
C ALA A 65 -3.92 -3.49 5.42
N VAL A 66 -3.28 -2.66 4.60
CA VAL A 66 -3.84 -2.28 3.29
C VAL A 66 -3.93 -3.48 2.35
N GLN A 67 -2.96 -4.39 2.38
CA GLN A 67 -3.03 -5.64 1.62
C GLN A 67 -4.19 -6.54 2.09
N CYS A 68 -4.44 -6.63 3.39
CA CYS A 68 -5.58 -7.38 3.91
C CYS A 68 -6.93 -6.81 3.44
N PHE A 69 -7.05 -5.49 3.25
CA PHE A 69 -8.28 -4.90 2.73
C PHE A 69 -8.48 -5.12 1.24
N THR A 70 -7.41 -5.04 0.45
CA THR A 70 -7.52 -4.96 -1.02
C THR A 70 -7.19 -6.27 -1.73
N GLY A 71 -6.48 -7.19 -1.05
CA GLY A 71 -5.86 -8.36 -1.67
C GLY A 71 -4.56 -8.06 -2.44
N TYR A 72 -4.18 -6.77 -2.57
CA TYR A 72 -3.02 -6.34 -3.35
C TYR A 72 -1.98 -5.67 -2.47
N ALA A 73 -0.71 -6.06 -2.59
CA ALA A 73 0.36 -5.43 -1.84
C ALA A 73 0.55 -3.96 -2.28
N TYR A 74 0.65 -3.04 -1.31
CA TYR A 74 1.15 -1.70 -1.59
C TYR A 74 2.68 -1.76 -1.72
N LEU A 75 3.21 -1.45 -2.90
CA LEU A 75 4.64 -1.52 -3.22
C LEU A 75 5.31 -0.14 -3.32
N GLY A 76 4.54 0.95 -3.26
CA GLY A 76 5.10 2.29 -3.31
C GLY A 76 5.95 2.64 -2.08
N PRO A 77 6.77 3.69 -2.16
CA PRO A 77 7.63 4.09 -1.06
C PRO A 77 6.83 4.67 0.12
N LEU A 78 7.35 4.47 1.34
CA LEU A 78 6.91 5.20 2.53
C LEU A 78 8.15 5.84 3.14
N LEU A 79 8.07 7.12 3.49
CA LEU A 79 9.16 7.77 4.21
C LEU A 79 9.22 7.20 5.63
N THR A 80 10.34 6.57 5.98
CA THR A 80 10.52 5.95 7.29
C THR A 80 11.76 6.46 8.01
N TYR A 81 11.76 6.26 9.34
CA TYR A 81 12.93 6.36 10.19
C TYR A 81 13.01 5.12 11.09
N GLU A 82 14.23 4.76 11.47
CA GLU A 82 14.47 3.78 12.51
C GLU A 82 14.42 4.47 13.87
N LEU A 83 13.70 3.88 14.83
CA LEU A 83 13.82 4.24 16.24
C LEU A 83 14.97 3.40 16.81
N LEU A 84 16.07 4.07 17.17
CA LEU A 84 17.18 3.48 17.90
C LEU A 84 16.75 3.02 19.30
#